data_AF-A0A2W6YUV1-F1
#
_entry.id   AF-A0A2W6YUV1-F1
#
_cell.length_a   1.000
_cell.length_b   1.000
_cell.length_c   1.000
_cell.angle_alpha   90.00
_cell.angle_beta   90.00
_cell.angle_gamma   90.00
#
_symmetry.space_group_name_H-M   'P 1'
#
loop_
_entity.id
_entity.type
_entity.pdbx_description
1 polymer ?
#
loop_
_entity_poly.entity_id
_entity_poly.type
_entity_poly.pdbx_seq_one_letter_code
_entity_poly.pdbx_strand_id
1 'polypeptide(L)' 'MILFKYPLSGIDLLRALMDELSLKQKDLVPIFKTESIVSAILNGQRKFTVEHIEKLADFFHISPAAFFS' A
#
# COMPACT_ATOMS: atom_id res chain seq x y z
N MET A 1 -18.87 -1.08 7.89
CA MET A 1 -17.70 -1.77 7.29
C MET A 1 -18.09 -2.27 5.89
N ILE A 2 -17.92 -1.43 4.87
CA ILE A 2 -18.44 -1.63 3.49
C ILE A 2 -17.33 -2.15 2.54
N LEU A 3 -16.09 -2.30 3.01
CA LEU A 3 -14.89 -2.50 2.18
C LEU A 3 -14.69 -3.92 1.62
N PHE A 4 -15.42 -4.94 2.08
CA PHE A 4 -15.24 -6.33 1.61
C PHE A 4 -16.04 -6.69 0.33
N LYS A 5 -16.76 -5.73 -0.28
CA LYS A 5 -17.66 -6.02 -1.42
C LYS A 5 -16.99 -6.03 -2.80
N TYR A 6 -15.75 -5.55 -2.92
CA TYR A 6 -15.01 -5.49 -4.18
C TYR A 6 -13.56 -5.95 -3.98
N PRO A 7 -12.96 -6.62 -4.97
CA PRO A 7 -11.53 -6.92 -4.92
C PRO A 7 -10.75 -5.61 -4.84
N LEU A 8 -9.98 -5.44 -3.77
CA LEU A 8 -9.08 -4.30 -3.60
C LEU A 8 -7.77 -4.58 -4.32
N SER A 9 -7.23 -3.56 -5.00
CA SER A 9 -5.90 -3.59 -5.60
C SER A 9 -5.22 -2.23 -5.44
N GLY A 10 -3.94 -2.14 -5.79
CA GLY A 10 -3.18 -0.90 -5.78
C GLY A 10 -3.29 -0.11 -4.47
N ILE A 11 -3.71 1.16 -4.57
CA ILE A 11 -3.76 2.10 -3.44
C ILE A 11 -4.87 1.70 -2.46
N ASP A 12 -5.98 1.14 -2.95
CA ASP A 12 -7.10 0.78 -2.08
C ASP A 12 -6.78 -0.45 -1.23
N LEU A 13 -6.03 -1.42 -1.79
CA LEU A 13 -5.46 -2.51 -1.01
C LEU A 13 -4.49 -1.99 0.06
N LEU A 14 -3.59 -1.07 -0.30
CA LEU A 14 -2.65 -0.48 0.66
C LEU A 14 -3.38 0.19 1.82
N ARG A 15 -4.44 0.97 1.55
CA ARG A 15 -5.24 1.63 2.59
C ARG A 15 -5.90 0.61 3.51
N ALA A 16 -6.49 -0.44 2.96
CA ALA A 16 -7.13 -1.47 3.77
C ALA A 16 -6.15 -2.18 4.69
N LEU A 17 -4.96 -2.53 4.19
CA LEU A 17 -3.89 -3.15 4.98
C LEU A 17 -3.37 -2.20 6.08
N MET A 18 -3.23 -0.91 5.76
CA MET A 18 -2.88 0.10 6.76
C MET A 18 -3.92 0.21 7.86
N ASP A 19 -5.21 0.26 7.49
CA ASP A 19 -6.30 0.36 8.45
C ASP A 19 -6.40 -0.89 9.33
N GLU A 20 -6.30 -2.09 8.73
CA GLU A 20 -6.35 -3.38 9.43
C GLU A 20 -5.21 -3.53 10.45
N LEU A 21 -4.00 -3.10 10.07
CA LEU A 21 -2.80 -3.19 10.91
C LEU A 21 -2.55 -1.93 11.74
N SER A 22 -3.47 -0.95 11.69
CA SER A 22 -3.36 0.35 12.37
C SER A 22 -2.05 1.10 12.09
N LEU A 23 -1.54 0.97 10.86
CA LEU A 23 -0.30 1.59 10.40
C LEU A 23 -0.50 3.05 10.02
N LYS A 24 0.50 3.86 10.32
CA LYS A 24 0.60 5.26 9.89
C LYS A 24 1.55 5.38 8.72
N GLN A 25 1.52 6.50 8.00
CA GLN A 25 2.41 6.73 6.86
C GLN A 25 3.90 6.60 7.23
N LYS A 26 4.27 7.07 8.43
CA LYS A 26 5.63 6.94 8.98
C LYS A 26 6.12 5.49 9.07
N ASP A 27 5.22 4.52 9.26
CA ASP A 27 5.57 3.12 9.42
C ASP A 27 5.93 2.48 8.06
N LEU A 28 5.53 3.12 6.95
CA LEU A 28 5.87 2.71 5.59
C LEU A 28 7.12 3.42 5.02
N VAL A 29 7.76 4.30 5.80
CA VAL A 29 9.01 4.98 5.40
C VAL A 29 10.12 4.01 5.01
N PRO A 30 10.33 2.83 5.65
CA PRO A 30 11.31 1.85 5.18
C PRO A 30 11.09 1.37 3.74
N ILE A 31 9.84 1.43 3.26
CA ILE A 31 9.45 1.02 1.90
C ILE A 31 9.57 2.19 0.93
N PHE A 32 9.06 3.37 1.30
CA PHE A 32 8.93 4.53 0.41
C PHE A 32 9.98 5.62 0.60
N LYS A 33 10.96 5.42 1.49
CA LYS A 33 12.07 6.31 1.85
C LYS A 33 11.66 7.55 2.66
N THR A 34 10.52 8.18 2.38
CA THR A 34 10.03 9.35 3.14
C THR A 34 8.50 9.37 3.24
N GLU A 35 7.95 10.01 4.29
CA GLU A 35 6.50 10.17 4.47
C GLU A 35 5.86 10.95 3.31
N SER A 36 6.58 11.92 2.73
CA SER A 36 6.11 12.68 1.57
C SER A 36 5.84 11.77 0.36
N ILE A 37 6.67 10.74 0.14
CA ILE A 37 6.44 9.77 -0.93
C ILE A 37 5.23 8.90 -0.62
N VAL A 38 5.04 8.48 0.62
CA VAL A 38 3.84 7.73 1.06
C VAL A 38 2.58 8.55 0.79
N SER A 39 2.55 9.81 1.21
CA SER A 39 1.43 10.73 0.96
C SER A 39 1.15 10.91 -0.53
N ALA A 40 2.18 11.13 -1.35
CA ALA A 40 2.02 11.27 -2.80
C ALA A 40 1.43 10.00 -3.45
N ILE A 41 1.81 8.81 -2.99
CA ILE A 41 1.23 7.54 -3.45
C ILE A 41 -0.24 7.43 -3.03
N LEU A 42 -0.53 7.64 -1.74
CA LEU A 42 -1.90 7.53 -1.23
C LEU A 42 -2.85 8.54 -1.88
N ASN A 43 -2.36 9.73 -2.25
CA ASN A 43 -3.13 10.74 -2.97
C ASN A 43 -3.16 10.53 -4.50
N GLY A 44 -2.59 9.45 -5.02
CA GLY A 44 -2.57 9.13 -6.46
C GLY A 44 -1.66 10.05 -7.29
N GLN A 45 -0.87 10.91 -6.65
CA GLN A 45 0.08 11.82 -7.32
C GLN A 45 1.33 11.08 -7.81
N ARG A 46 1.61 9.90 -7.23
CA ARG A 46 2.71 9.02 -7.64
C ARG A 46 2.22 7.58 -7.73
N LYS A 47 2.65 6.87 -8.77
CA LYS A 47 2.38 5.44 -8.95
C LYS A 47 3.36 4.59 -8.15
N PHE A 48 2.97 3.36 -7.81
CA PHE A 48 3.92 2.37 -7.34
C PHE A 48 4.98 2.08 -8.40
N THR A 49 6.21 1.85 -7.95
CA THR A 49 7.23 1.18 -8.74
C THR A 49 7.15 -0.32 -8.48
N VAL A 50 7.79 -1.13 -9.32
CA VAL A 50 7.91 -2.57 -9.08
C VAL A 50 8.58 -2.84 -7.72
N GLU A 51 9.67 -2.12 -7.41
CA GLU A 51 10.37 -2.21 -6.11
C GLU A 51 9.44 -1.90 -4.91
N HIS A 52 8.54 -0.92 -5.03
CA HIS A 52 7.56 -0.66 -3.98
C HIS A 52 6.61 -1.84 -3.77
N ILE A 53 6.11 -2.43 -4.87
CA ILE A 53 5.18 -3.56 -4.79
C ILE A 53 5.86 -4.77 -4.16
N GLU A 54 7.10 -5.08 -4.55
CA GLU A 54 7.88 -6.17 -3.97
C GLU A 54 8.07 -5.97 -2.46
N LYS A 55 8.51 -4.77 -2.04
CA LYS A 55 8.70 -4.45 -0.62
C LYS A 55 7.41 -4.45 0.19
N LEU A 56 6.29 -4.00 -0.39
CA LEU A 56 4.98 -4.08 0.26
C LEU A 56 4.51 -5.52 0.42
N ALA A 57 4.67 -6.33 -0.64
CA ALA A 57 4.35 -7.74 -0.62
C ALA A 57 5.12 -8.48 0.49
N ASP A 58 6.42 -8.21 0.60
CA ASP A 58 7.27 -8.75 1.66
C ASP A 58 6.83 -8.27 3.05
N PHE A 59 6.54 -6.97 3.20
CA PHE A 59 6.13 -6.37 4.48
C PHE A 59 4.79 -6.91 5.00
N PHE A 60 3.82 -7.12 4.11
CA PHE A 60 2.49 -7.63 4.46
C PHE A 60 2.36 -9.15 4.33
N HIS A 61 3.42 -9.84 3.88
CA HIS A 61 3.42 -11.28 3.63
C HIS A 61 2.30 -11.74 2.67
N ILE A 62 2.09 -11.00 1.59
CA ILE A 62 1.11 -11.32 0.54
C ILE A 62 1.80 -11.41 -0.83
N SER A 63 1.12 -12.00 -1.82
CA SER A 63 1.64 -12.02 -3.18
C SER A 63 1.68 -10.61 -3.79
N PRO A 64 2.76 -10.20 -4.49
CA PRO A 64 2.81 -8.98 -5.29
C PRO A 64 1.62 -8.84 -6.24
N ALA A 65 1.09 -9.97 -6.73
CA ALA A 65 -0.07 -10.03 -7.62
C ALA A 65 -1.31 -9.35 -7.03
N ALA A 66 -1.45 -9.29 -5.71
CA ALA A 66 -2.60 -8.66 -5.04
C ALA A 66 -2.68 -7.14 -5.31
N PHE A 67 -1.57 -6.49 -5.61
CA PHE A 67 -1.56 -5.06 -5.96
C PHE A 67 -2.00 -4.78 -7.40
N PHE A 68 -2.14 -5.82 -8.21
CA PHE A 68 -2.62 -5.73 -9.59
C PHE A 68 -4.08 -6.19 -9.66
N SER A 69 -4.84 -5.60 -10.59
CA SER A 69 -6.23 -5.93 -10.88
C SER A 69 -6.40 -6.22 -12.36
#